data_AF-A0A7C8DSH5-F1
#
_entry.id   AF-A0A7C8DSH5-F1
#
_cell.length_a   1.000
_cell.length_b   1.000
_cell.length_c   1.000
_cell.angle_alpha   90.00
_cell.angle_beta   90.00
_cell.angle_gamma   90.00
#
_symmetry.space_group_name_H-M   'P 1'
#
loop_
_entity.id
_entity.type
_entity.pdbx_description
1 polymer ?
#
loop_
_entity_poly.entity_id
_entity_poly.type
_entity_poly.pdbx_seq_one_letter_code
_entity_poly.pdbx_strand_id
1 'polypeptide(L)' 'KISLIGFCFIIGGGIANIYDRIMYGSVTDFLFIDLGGIFKTGIFNIADLSVTTGMIMILLMSFKNK' A
#
# COMPACT_ATOMS: atom_id res chain seq x y z
N LYS A 1 -6.42 -12.81 13.32
CA LYS A 1 -6.90 -11.41 13.46
C LYS A 1 -6.04 -10.45 12.65
N ILE A 2 -4.72 -10.39 12.87
CA ILE A 2 -3.80 -9.51 12.10
C ILE A 2 -3.85 -9.78 10.59
N SER A 3 -3.91 -11.04 10.14
CA SER A 3 -4.03 -11.35 8.70
C SER A 3 -5.30 -10.80 8.07
N LEU A 4 -6.43 -10.83 8.79
CA LEU A 4 -7.69 -10.28 8.30
C LEU A 4 -7.58 -8.76 8.13
N ILE A 5 -6.98 -8.08 9.11
CA ILE A 5 -6.68 -6.65 9.02
C ILE A 5 -5.76 -6.39 7.81
N GLY A 6 -4.70 -7.19 7.63
CA GLY A 6 -3.82 -7.10 6.47
C GLY A 6 -4.55 -7.24 5.13
N PHE A 7 -5.48 -8.19 5.01
CA PHE A 7 -6.33 -8.33 3.83
C PHE A 7 -7.24 -7.12 3.61
N CYS A 8 -7.83 -6.55 4.68
CA CYS A 8 -8.63 -5.34 4.56
C CYS A 8 -7.81 -4.15 4.03
N PHE A 9 -6.56 -4.00 4.47
CA PHE A 9 -5.64 -2.97 3.97
C PHE A 9 -5.33 -3.16 2.48
N ILE A 10 -4.98 -4.39 2.06
CA ILE A 10 -4.70 -4.71 0.65
C ILE A 10 -5.91 -4.45 -0.24
N ILE A 11 -7.08 -4.96 0.16
CA ILE A 11 -8.31 -4.82 -0.61
C ILE A 11 -8.74 -3.35 -0.66
N GLY A 12 -8.70 -2.65 0.48
CA GLY A 12 -9.07 -1.23 0.56
C GLY A 12 -8.19 -0.34 -0.31
N GLY A 13 -6.87 -0.50 -0.26
CA GLY A 13 -5.95 0.24 -1.13
C GLY A 13 -6.11 -0.13 -2.60
N GLY A 14 -6.30 -1.42 -2.92
CA GLY A 14 -6.59 -1.86 -4.29
C GLY A 14 -7.85 -1.21 -4.86
N ILE A 15 -8.93 -1.18 -4.07
CA ILE A 15 -10.20 -0.54 -4.47
C ILE A 15 -10.02 0.96 -4.69
N ALA A 16 -9.28 1.67 -3.84
CA ALA A 16 -9.04 3.11 -4.01
C ALA A 16 -8.33 3.41 -5.34
N ASN A 17 -7.26 2.69 -5.68
CA ASN A 17 -6.57 2.86 -6.97
C ASN A 17 -7.45 2.47 -8.17
N ILE A 18 -8.32 1.47 -8.03
CA ILE A 18 -9.28 1.10 -9.09
C ILE A 18 -10.32 2.21 -9.27
N TYR A 19 -10.86 2.75 -8.18
CA TYR A 19 -11.80 3.86 -8.21
C TYR A 19 -11.21 5.05 -8.96
N ASP A 20 -9.97 5.43 -8.65
CA ASP A 20 -9.28 6.52 -9.34
C ASP A 20 -9.18 6.28 -10.85
N ARG A 21 -8.80 5.07 -11.25
CA ARG A 21 -8.73 4.71 -12.68
C ARG A 21 -10.09 4.78 -13.38
N ILE A 22 -11.16 4.39 -12.71
CA ILE A 22 -12.51 4.44 -13.28
C ILE A 22 -12.98 5.89 -13.43
N MET A 23 -12.72 6.74 -12.44
CA MET A 23 -13.25 8.11 -12.41
C MET A 23 -12.37 9.12 -13.17
N TYR A 24 -11.05 8.94 -13.12
CA TYR A 24 -10.08 9.91 -13.62
C TYR A 24 -9.20 9.37 -14.74
N GLY A 25 -9.29 8.08 -15.08
CA GLY A 25 -8.49 7.43 -16.12
C GLY A 25 -7.04 7.13 -15.72
N SER A 26 -6.60 7.57 -14.54
CA SER A 26 -5.28 7.34 -13.98
C SER A 26 -5.34 7.33 -12.45
N VAL A 27 -4.23 6.97 -11.81
CA VAL A 27 -4.05 7.07 -10.37
C VAL A 27 -3.24 8.32 -10.08
N THR A 28 -3.62 9.08 -9.03
CA THR A 28 -2.90 10.29 -8.63
C THR A 28 -1.85 9.97 -7.58
N ASP A 29 -0.58 10.00 -7.97
CA ASP A 29 0.55 9.83 -7.06
C ASP A 29 1.06 11.20 -6.60
N PHE A 30 1.22 11.38 -5.29
CA PHE A 30 1.52 12.70 -4.70
C PHE A 30 2.53 12.69 -3.55
N LEU A 31 2.89 11.51 -3.03
CA LEU A 31 3.89 11.37 -1.98
C LEU A 31 5.24 11.03 -2.59
N PHE A 32 6.26 11.76 -2.16
CA PHE A 32 7.66 11.49 -2.46
C PHE A 32 8.48 11.78 -1.21
N ILE A 33 9.20 10.78 -0.72
CA ILE A 33 10.05 10.86 0.46
C ILE A 33 11.51 10.74 0.03
N ASP A 34 12.31 11.75 0.39
CA ASP A 34 13.76 11.82 0.20
C ASP A 34 14.46 11.81 1.57
N LEU A 35 15.21 10.75 1.85
CA LEU A 35 15.97 10.52 3.09
C LEU A 35 17.46 10.73 2.84
N GLY A 36 17.84 11.95 2.46
CA GLY A 36 19.24 12.35 2.34
C GLY A 36 19.90 11.98 1.00
N GLY A 37 19.14 11.99 -0.10
CA GLY A 37 19.66 11.87 -1.46
C GLY A 37 19.90 10.43 -1.92
N ILE A 38 20.38 9.55 -1.03
CA ILE A 38 20.71 8.15 -1.34
C ILE A 38 19.46 7.26 -1.23
N PHE A 39 18.61 7.52 -0.23
CA PHE A 39 17.37 6.78 -0.02
C PHE A 39 16.20 7.64 -0.46
N LYS A 40 15.68 7.36 -1.66
CA LYS A 40 14.50 8.01 -2.21
C LYS A 40 13.45 6.96 -2.46
N THR A 41 12.23 7.28 -2.08
CA THR A 41 11.07 6.50 -2.50
C THR A 41 10.70 6.85 -3.94
N GLY A 42 9.93 5.97 -4.61
CA GLY A 42 9.21 6.38 -5.82
C GLY A 42 8.13 7.42 -5.47
N ILE A 43 7.42 7.94 -6.48
CA ILE A 43 6.19 8.69 -6.22
C ILE A 43 5.08 7.66 -5.98
N PHE A 44 4.33 7.81 -4.90
CA PHE A 44 3.25 6.88 -4.53
C PHE A 44 2.08 7.64 -3.89
N ASN A 45 1.01 6.92 -3.58
CA ASN A 45 -0.16 7.47 -2.90
C ASN A 45 -0.51 6.70 -1.61
N ILE A 46 -1.55 7.15 -0.90
CA ILE A 46 -2.00 6.50 0.35
C ILE A 46 -2.56 5.09 0.11
N ALA A 47 -3.14 4.82 -1.06
CA ALA A 47 -3.62 3.50 -1.40
C ALA A 47 -2.47 2.50 -1.52
N ASP A 48 -1.35 2.89 -2.14
CA ASP A 48 -0.13 2.08 -2.21
C ASP A 48 0.48 1.83 -0.83
N LEU A 49 0.49 2.86 0.03
CA LEU A 49 0.92 2.72 1.43
C LEU A 49 0.04 1.72 2.20
N SER A 50 -1.27 1.74 1.94
CA SER A 50 -2.22 0.79 2.53
C SER A 50 -1.93 -0.65 2.07
N VAL A 51 -1.76 -0.86 0.76
CA VAL A 51 -1.45 -2.18 0.18
C VAL A 51 -0.15 -2.73 0.73
N THR A 52 0.91 -1.93 0.73
CA THR A 52 2.24 -2.34 1.22
C THR A 52 2.22 -2.65 2.72
N THR A 53 1.54 -1.84 3.54
CA THR A 53 1.35 -2.11 4.97
C THR A 53 0.60 -3.43 5.19
N GLY A 54 -0.49 -3.65 4.48
CA GLY A 54 -1.27 -4.89 4.57
C GLY A 54 -0.45 -6.13 4.19
N MET A 55 0.39 -6.01 3.15
CA MET A 55 1.29 -7.09 2.75
C MET A 55 2.35 -7.40 3.82
N ILE A 56 2.96 -6.37 4.42
CA ILE A 56 3.91 -6.53 5.53
C ILE A 56 3.24 -7.26 6.71
N MET A 57 2.00 -6.90 7.06
CA MET A 57 1.25 -7.56 8.14
C MET A 57 1.02 -9.05 7.86
N ILE A 58 0.67 -9.41 6.61
CA ILE A 58 0.46 -10.81 6.21
C ILE A 58 1.78 -11.58 6.24
N LEU A 59 2.86 -11.01 5.71
CA LEU A 59 4.18 -11.65 5.69
C LEU A 59 4.67 -11.91 7.13
N LEU A 60 4.61 -10.91 8.01
CA LEU A 60 5.00 -11.06 9.40
C LEU A 60 4.20 -12.15 10.12
N MET A 61 2.89 -12.22 9.86
CA MET A 61 2.05 -13.28 10.44
C MET A 61 2.40 -14.66 9.86
N SER A 62 2.74 -14.75 8.58
CA SER A 62 3.14 -16.01 7.94
C SER A 62 4.43 -16.58 8.54
N PHE A 63 5.38 -15.74 8.94
CA PHE A 63 6.60 -16.19 9.62
C PHE A 63 6.36 -16.54 11.09
N LYS A 64 5.42 -15.87 11.75
CA LYS A 64 5.09 -16.11 13.17
C LYS A 64 4.25 -17.38 13.41
N ASN A 65 3.50 -17.81 12.40
CA ASN A 65 2.69 -19.04 12.46
C ASN A 65 3.45 -20.31 12.04
N LYS A 66 4.76 -20.19 11.77
CA LYS A 66 5.69 -21.31 11.69
C LYS A 66 6.33 -21.53 13.05
#